data_AF-A0A6P4CV11-F1
#
_entry.id   AF-A0A6P4CV11-F1
#
_cell.length_a   1.000
_cell.length_b   1.000
_cell.length_c   1.000
_cell.angle_alpha   90.00
_cell.angle_beta   90.00
_cell.angle_gamma   90.00
#
_symmetry.space_group_name_H-M   'P 1'
#
loop_
_entity.id
_entity.type
_entity.pdbx_description
1 polymer ?
#
loop_
_entity_poly.entity_id
_entity_poly.type
_entity_poly.pdbx_seq_one_letter_code
_entity_poly.pdbx_strand_id
1 'polypeptide(L)'
;MEELNFDVNALANELGGYLERLTNEQKFAYDQIIGAVSALNREVLARLISKAKLIIWDEAPMISKYCYEALDKCLGDILRCSNSYNAHLPFVGKVVVFGRDFRQIFLVIPRGSMQDIIQSSINSSYSWHNCKVLKLTKNMRLSLGENNNIQELRNFAEWLLKICDGLAGDTTDGESIVYIPSDILVKNSDTALDDFIDFVCPDILSNLSAENYFKDREILAPTLDCVTDVNNKMTAGLPG
;
A
#
# COMPACT_ATOMS: atom_id res chain seq x y z
N MET A 1 -18.22 20.36 32.43
CA MET A 1 -17.23 21.17 31.70
C MET A 1 -16.02 21.23 32.60
N GLU A 2 -15.29 20.11 32.68
CA GLU A 2 -13.96 20.04 33.28
C GLU A 2 -13.03 19.80 32.12
N GLU A 3 -12.06 20.68 31.99
CA GLU A 3 -11.09 20.73 30.91
C GLU A 3 -10.39 19.38 30.80
N LEU A 4 -10.52 18.75 29.63
CA LEU A 4 -9.64 17.70 29.17
C LEU A 4 -8.23 18.29 29.05
N ASN A 5 -7.51 18.39 30.15
CA ASN A 5 -6.09 18.70 30.14
C ASN A 5 -5.35 17.44 29.66
N PHE A 6 -5.34 17.29 28.34
CA PHE A 6 -4.49 16.35 27.63
C PHE A 6 -3.05 16.79 27.82
N ASP A 7 -2.16 15.91 28.30
CA ASP A 7 -0.72 16.18 28.23
C ASP A 7 -0.22 15.88 26.82
N VAL A 8 -0.61 16.76 25.89
CA VAL A 8 -0.22 16.71 24.48
C VAL A 8 1.31 16.76 24.35
N ASN A 9 2.00 17.40 25.30
CA ASN A 9 3.45 17.55 25.28
C ASN A 9 4.16 16.24 25.64
N ALA A 10 3.65 15.47 26.60
CA ALA A 10 4.17 14.14 26.90
C ALA A 10 3.98 13.17 25.72
N LEU A 11 2.79 13.16 25.10
CA LEU A 11 2.49 12.30 23.96
C LEU A 11 3.29 12.71 22.71
N ALA A 12 3.43 14.02 22.44
CA ALA A 12 4.25 14.55 21.36
C ALA A 12 5.75 14.29 21.56
N ASN A 13 6.24 14.29 22.80
CA ASN A 13 7.63 13.92 23.09
C ASN A 13 7.88 12.42 22.90
N GLU A 14 6.95 11.56 23.31
CA GLU A 14 7.05 10.11 23.11
C GLU A 14 6.92 9.73 21.62
N LEU A 15 5.98 10.36 20.90
CA LEU A 15 5.83 10.20 19.45
C LEU A 15 6.92 10.90 18.63
N GLY A 16 7.55 11.95 19.15
CA GLY A 16 8.63 12.70 18.50
C GLY A 16 9.80 11.80 18.11
N GLY A 17 10.19 10.88 19.00
CA GLY A 17 11.25 9.90 18.70
C GLY A 17 10.86 8.88 17.62
N TYR A 18 9.57 8.59 17.44
CA TYR A 18 9.08 7.73 16.35
C TYR A 18 8.95 8.51 15.04
N LEU A 19 8.54 9.78 15.10
CA LEU A 19 8.41 10.68 13.96
C LEU A 19 9.75 10.88 13.24
N GLU A 20 10.86 11.00 13.96
CA GLU A 20 12.19 11.12 13.34
C GLU A 20 12.55 9.93 12.45
N ARG A 21 11.93 8.76 12.66
CA ARG A 21 12.20 7.51 11.93
C ARG A 21 11.25 7.26 10.75
N LEU A 22 10.24 8.12 10.55
CA LEU A 22 9.28 8.02 9.46
C LEU A 22 9.78 8.73 8.20
N THR A 23 9.46 8.17 7.02
CA THR A 23 9.68 8.85 5.73
C THR A 23 8.79 10.09 5.59
N ASN A 24 9.07 10.97 4.63
CA ASN A 24 8.22 12.14 4.38
C ASN A 24 6.77 11.75 4.03
N GLU A 25 6.57 10.66 3.29
CA GLU A 25 5.23 10.13 2.96
C GLU A 25 4.53 9.53 4.18
N GLN A 26 5.27 8.85 5.04
CA GLN A 26 4.72 8.31 6.28
C GLN A 26 4.42 9.40 7.30
N LYS A 27 5.27 10.43 7.39
CA LYS A 27 5.01 11.65 8.14
C LYS A 27 3.79 12.33 7.59
N PHE A 28 3.64 12.44 6.27
CA PHE A 28 2.44 12.99 5.66
C PHE A 28 1.19 12.18 5.99
N ALA A 29 1.23 10.84 5.92
CA ALA A 29 0.11 9.99 6.33
C ALA A 29 -0.20 10.14 7.83
N TYR A 30 0.83 10.16 8.67
CA TYR A 30 0.71 10.41 10.11
C TYR A 30 0.14 11.79 10.40
N ASP A 31 0.64 12.84 9.77
CA ASP A 31 0.22 14.23 9.89
C ASP A 31 -1.17 14.43 9.30
N GLN A 32 -1.61 13.63 8.33
CA GLN A 32 -3.00 13.61 7.89
C GLN A 32 -3.91 12.93 8.91
N ILE A 33 -3.46 11.84 9.55
CA ILE A 33 -4.23 11.17 10.61
C ILE A 33 -4.33 12.08 11.83
N ILE A 34 -3.19 12.59 12.33
CA ILE A 34 -3.10 13.52 13.46
C ILE A 34 -3.70 14.88 13.10
N GLY A 35 -3.52 15.34 11.88
CA GLY A 35 -4.12 16.56 11.33
C GLY A 35 -5.64 16.45 11.25
N ALA A 36 -6.18 15.33 10.79
CA ALA A 36 -7.61 15.07 10.85
C ALA A 36 -8.11 15.02 12.30
N VAL A 37 -7.33 14.43 13.21
CA VAL A 37 -7.62 14.40 14.65
C VAL A 37 -7.53 15.78 15.31
N SER A 38 -6.67 16.67 14.82
CA SER A 38 -6.38 17.98 15.44
C SER A 38 -7.09 19.17 14.78
N ALA A 39 -7.41 19.11 13.49
CA ALA A 39 -7.98 20.20 12.69
C ALA A 39 -9.50 20.09 12.46
N LEU A 40 -10.10 18.88 12.48
CA LEU A 40 -11.55 18.79 12.72
C LEU A 40 -11.77 19.07 14.20
N ASN A 41 -12.88 19.76 14.55
CA ASN A 41 -13.37 19.86 15.92
C ASN A 41 -13.15 18.50 16.61
N ARG A 42 -12.18 18.43 17.55
CA ARG A 42 -11.75 17.16 18.17
C ARG A 42 -12.95 16.35 18.65
N GLU A 43 -13.99 17.02 19.13
CA GLU A 43 -15.27 16.42 19.51
C GLU A 43 -15.98 15.67 18.37
N VAL A 44 -16.04 16.19 17.15
CA VAL A 44 -16.77 15.57 16.04
C VAL A 44 -16.08 14.28 15.60
N LEU A 45 -14.76 14.31 15.40
CA LEU A 45 -14.01 13.11 15.04
C LEU A 45 -13.95 12.12 16.21
N ALA A 46 -13.71 12.57 17.43
CA ALA A 46 -13.75 11.71 18.62
C ALA A 46 -15.12 11.04 18.77
N ARG A 47 -16.22 11.76 18.51
CA ARG A 47 -17.57 11.18 18.50
C ARG A 47 -17.75 10.17 17.36
N LEU A 48 -17.20 10.42 16.18
CA LEU A 48 -17.25 9.48 15.07
C LEU A 48 -16.50 8.19 15.40
N ILE A 49 -15.27 8.30 15.88
CA ILE A 49 -14.42 7.19 16.33
C ILE A 49 -15.07 6.43 17.50
N SER A 50 -15.65 7.16 18.45
CA SER A 50 -16.40 6.57 19.57
C SER A 50 -17.56 5.71 19.10
N LYS A 51 -18.29 6.15 18.07
CA LYS A 51 -19.40 5.39 17.48
C LYS A 51 -18.96 4.29 16.53
N ALA A 52 -17.80 4.41 15.88
CA ALA A 52 -17.30 3.43 14.93
C ALA A 52 -17.11 2.08 15.63
N LYS A 53 -17.61 0.99 15.04
CA LYS A 53 -17.41 -0.38 15.58
C LYS A 53 -16.33 -1.16 14.84
N LEU A 54 -16.07 -0.76 13.60
CA LEU A 54 -15.15 -1.39 12.67
C LEU A 54 -14.28 -0.32 12.02
N ILE A 55 -12.98 -0.55 12.01
CA ILE A 55 -11.99 0.24 11.28
C ILE A 55 -11.38 -0.68 10.23
N ILE A 56 -11.42 -0.26 8.96
CA ILE A 56 -10.79 -0.99 7.86
C ILE A 56 -9.58 -0.15 7.46
N TRP A 57 -8.41 -0.77 7.51
CA TRP A 57 -7.15 -0.15 7.13
C TRP A 57 -6.64 -0.84 5.89
N ASP A 58 -6.91 -0.24 4.73
CA ASP A 58 -6.35 -0.71 3.47
C ASP A 58 -4.87 -0.34 3.37
N GLU A 59 -4.11 -1.10 2.61
CA GLU A 59 -2.68 -0.83 2.40
C GLU A 59 -1.77 -1.00 3.63
N ALA A 60 -2.15 -1.88 4.56
CA ALA A 60 -1.46 -2.02 5.85
C ALA A 60 0.06 -2.37 5.79
N PRO A 61 0.54 -3.22 4.87
CA PRO A 61 1.97 -3.55 4.79
C PRO A 61 2.88 -2.37 4.42
N MET A 62 2.33 -1.30 3.83
CA MET A 62 3.08 -0.14 3.37
C MET A 62 3.43 0.88 4.46
N ILE A 63 2.90 0.72 5.68
CA ILE A 63 3.05 1.71 6.75
C ILE A 63 3.85 1.10 7.91
N SER A 64 4.66 1.94 8.56
CA SER A 64 5.44 1.53 9.72
C SER A 64 4.54 1.12 10.88
N LYS A 65 4.97 0.12 11.64
CA LYS A 65 4.26 -0.38 12.82
C LYS A 65 3.90 0.70 13.81
N TYR A 66 4.76 1.72 13.92
CA TYR A 66 4.58 2.83 14.83
C TYR A 66 3.29 3.60 14.56
N CYS A 67 2.79 3.64 13.32
CA CYS A 67 1.51 4.26 13.02
C CYS A 67 0.33 3.48 13.61
N TYR A 68 0.38 2.14 13.65
CA TYR A 68 -0.66 1.32 14.28
C TYR A 68 -0.62 1.45 15.79
N GLU A 69 0.58 1.47 16.37
CA GLU A 69 0.79 1.64 17.81
C GLU A 69 0.38 3.05 18.27
N ALA A 70 0.66 4.06 17.45
CA ALA A 70 0.18 5.42 17.66
C ALA A 70 -1.35 5.50 17.61
N LEU A 71 -1.98 4.85 16.62
CA LEU A 71 -3.44 4.78 16.53
C LEU A 71 -4.02 4.11 17.78
N ASP A 72 -3.46 2.98 18.22
CA ASP A 72 -3.92 2.24 19.40
C ASP A 72 -3.88 3.11 20.66
N LYS A 73 -2.74 3.79 20.92
CA LYS A 73 -2.61 4.74 22.03
C LYS A 73 -3.61 5.90 21.92
N CYS A 74 -3.75 6.48 20.72
CA CYS A 74 -4.69 7.58 20.47
C CYS A 74 -6.15 7.18 20.70
N LEU A 75 -6.55 5.96 20.28
CA LEU A 75 -7.87 5.41 20.61
C LEU A 75 -8.02 5.22 22.13
N GLY A 76 -6.95 4.79 22.81
CA GLY A 76 -6.88 4.71 24.28
C GLY A 76 -7.29 6.01 24.95
N ASP A 77 -6.70 7.11 24.49
CA ASP A 77 -6.97 8.44 25.02
C ASP A 77 -8.38 8.94 24.69
N ILE A 78 -8.80 8.80 23.43
CA ILE A 78 -10.11 9.27 22.95
C ILE A 78 -11.26 8.51 23.62
N LEU A 79 -11.10 7.20 23.82
CA LEU A 79 -12.16 6.32 24.29
C LEU A 79 -12.11 6.08 25.80
N ARG A 80 -11.18 6.70 26.54
CA ARG A 80 -10.95 6.45 27.97
C ARG A 80 -12.22 6.51 28.83
N CYS A 81 -13.14 7.42 28.49
CA CYS A 81 -14.41 7.62 29.21
C CYS A 81 -15.61 6.96 28.51
N SER A 82 -15.38 6.13 27.48
CA SER A 82 -16.42 5.41 26.75
C SER A 82 -16.79 4.11 27.46
N ASN A 83 -18.06 3.75 27.46
CA ASN A 83 -18.53 2.44 27.96
C ASN A 83 -17.96 1.25 27.16
N SER A 84 -17.45 1.49 25.94
CA SER A 84 -16.79 0.46 25.12
C SER A 84 -15.29 0.33 25.41
N TYR A 85 -14.76 1.03 26.41
CA TYR A 85 -13.34 1.04 26.71
C TYR A 85 -12.86 -0.30 27.28
N ASN A 86 -11.79 -0.86 26.71
CA ASN A 86 -11.10 -2.02 27.28
C ASN A 86 -9.59 -1.87 27.09
N ALA A 87 -8.88 -1.51 28.16
CA ALA A 87 -7.43 -1.32 28.16
C ALA A 87 -6.62 -2.61 27.90
N HIS A 88 -7.23 -3.78 28.07
CA HIS A 88 -6.55 -5.06 27.89
C HIS A 88 -6.61 -5.58 26.45
N LEU A 89 -7.36 -4.91 25.57
CA LEU A 89 -7.49 -5.29 24.16
C LEU A 89 -6.84 -4.23 23.26
N PRO A 90 -6.22 -4.64 22.15
CA PRO A 90 -5.74 -3.70 21.14
C PRO A 90 -6.90 -2.87 20.59
N PHE A 91 -6.58 -1.65 20.19
CA PHE A 91 -7.50 -0.62 19.70
C PHE A 91 -8.67 -0.39 20.65
N VAL A 92 -8.44 -0.59 21.95
CA VAL A 92 -9.44 -0.41 23.01
C VAL A 92 -10.69 -1.26 22.78
N GLY A 93 -10.50 -2.47 22.23
CA GLY A 93 -11.60 -3.38 21.91
C GLY A 93 -12.39 -3.05 20.64
N LYS A 94 -11.96 -2.06 19.84
CA LYS A 94 -12.50 -1.85 18.49
C LYS A 94 -12.03 -2.95 17.55
N VAL A 95 -12.89 -3.34 16.61
CA VAL A 95 -12.50 -4.28 15.55
C VAL A 95 -11.73 -3.52 14.49
N VAL A 96 -10.49 -3.92 14.23
CA VAL A 96 -9.66 -3.38 13.14
C VAL A 96 -9.36 -4.50 12.14
N VAL A 97 -9.58 -4.22 10.87
CA VAL A 97 -9.30 -5.13 9.76
C VAL A 97 -8.19 -4.52 8.92
N PHE A 98 -7.03 -5.16 8.93
CA PHE A 98 -5.91 -4.82 8.05
C PHE A 98 -6.10 -5.50 6.70
N GLY A 99 -6.12 -4.70 5.63
CA GLY A 99 -6.19 -5.14 4.24
C GLY A 99 -4.84 -5.12 3.55
N ARG A 100 -4.86 -5.54 2.28
CA ARG A 100 -3.74 -5.74 1.36
C ARG A 100 -3.03 -7.10 1.43
N ASP A 101 -2.39 -7.42 0.33
CA ASP A 101 -1.47 -8.53 0.13
C ASP A 101 -0.07 -8.19 0.69
N PHE A 102 0.41 -9.01 1.63
CA PHE A 102 1.75 -8.90 2.22
C PHE A 102 2.88 -9.33 1.28
N ARG A 103 2.54 -9.89 0.11
CA ARG A 103 3.50 -10.22 -0.96
C ARG A 103 3.82 -9.01 -1.85
N GLN A 104 3.19 -7.87 -1.61
CA GLN A 104 3.48 -6.61 -2.29
C GLN A 104 4.64 -5.85 -1.62
N ILE A 105 5.07 -4.77 -2.28
CA ILE A 105 6.25 -3.97 -1.93
C ILE A 105 6.27 -3.66 -0.43
N PHE A 106 7.37 -4.04 0.22
CA PHE A 106 7.62 -3.69 1.62
C PHE A 106 7.66 -2.17 1.81
N LEU A 107 7.40 -1.75 3.04
CA LEU A 107 7.67 -0.38 3.43
C LEU A 107 9.08 0.06 3.01
N VAL A 108 9.16 1.18 2.28
CA VAL A 108 10.43 1.84 1.95
C VAL A 108 10.94 2.59 3.17
N ILE A 109 12.12 2.23 3.66
CA ILE A 109 12.86 2.98 4.69
C ILE A 109 14.12 3.54 4.03
N PRO A 110 14.19 4.86 3.77
CA PRO A 110 15.34 5.50 3.14
C PRO A 110 16.60 5.21 3.94
N ARG A 111 17.61 4.63 3.29
CA ARG A 111 18.89 4.23 3.91
C ARG A 111 18.73 3.20 5.04
N GLY A 112 17.56 2.56 5.16
CA GLY A 112 17.31 1.50 6.13
C GLY A 112 17.86 0.16 5.64
N SER A 113 18.30 -0.66 6.57
CA SER A 113 18.66 -2.06 6.32
C SER A 113 17.41 -2.94 6.20
N MET A 114 17.57 -4.17 5.69
CA MET A 114 16.51 -5.18 5.72
C MET A 114 15.98 -5.42 7.15
N GLN A 115 16.86 -5.33 8.16
CA GLN A 115 16.49 -5.46 9.56
C GLN A 115 15.58 -4.31 10.01
N ASP A 116 15.85 -3.09 9.56
CA ASP A 116 15.01 -1.92 9.85
C ASP A 116 13.61 -2.07 9.22
N ILE A 117 13.53 -2.61 8.01
CA ILE A 117 12.27 -2.89 7.30
C ILE A 117 11.45 -3.92 8.10
N ILE A 118 12.07 -5.05 8.46
CA ILE A 118 11.42 -6.09 9.26
C ILE A 118 10.94 -5.50 10.58
N GLN A 119 11.81 -4.79 11.31
CA GLN A 119 11.50 -4.23 12.61
C GLN A 119 10.38 -3.19 12.54
N SER A 120 10.25 -2.48 11.42
CA SER A 120 9.17 -1.50 11.20
C SER A 120 7.92 -2.12 10.60
N SER A 121 7.93 -3.39 10.21
CA SER A 121 6.75 -4.07 9.67
C SER A 121 5.68 -4.29 10.74
N ILE A 122 4.41 -4.32 10.32
CA ILE A 122 3.28 -4.59 11.22
C ILE A 122 3.42 -5.92 11.97
N ASN A 123 4.09 -6.91 11.37
CA ASN A 123 4.36 -8.23 11.98
C ASN A 123 5.23 -8.13 13.24
N SER A 124 6.03 -7.05 13.37
CA SER A 124 6.86 -6.76 14.53
C SER A 124 6.20 -5.83 15.55
N SER A 125 4.90 -5.53 15.40
CA SER A 125 4.11 -4.78 16.37
C SER A 125 3.60 -5.67 17.50
N TYR A 126 3.45 -5.12 18.70
CA TYR A 126 2.81 -5.85 19.81
C TYR A 126 1.37 -6.26 19.45
N SER A 127 0.66 -5.45 18.66
CA SER A 127 -0.73 -5.72 18.24
C SER A 127 -0.87 -6.95 17.34
N TRP A 128 0.21 -7.37 16.67
CA TRP A 128 0.18 -8.51 15.75
C TRP A 128 -0.20 -9.83 16.42
N HIS A 129 0.20 -10.03 17.68
CA HIS A 129 -0.11 -11.24 18.46
C HIS A 129 -1.62 -11.47 18.65
N ASN A 130 -2.42 -10.41 18.55
CA ASN A 130 -3.88 -10.46 18.67
C ASN A 130 -4.58 -10.55 17.31
N CYS A 131 -3.83 -10.51 16.20
CA CYS A 131 -4.38 -10.52 14.86
C CYS A 131 -4.75 -11.94 14.44
N LYS A 132 -5.96 -12.10 13.87
CA LYS A 132 -6.37 -13.32 13.19
C LYS A 132 -6.16 -13.16 11.69
N VAL A 133 -5.30 -14.01 11.12
CA VAL A 133 -5.06 -14.00 9.66
C VAL A 133 -6.24 -14.63 8.93
N LEU A 134 -6.85 -13.86 8.02
CA LEU A 134 -7.87 -14.33 7.10
C LEU A 134 -7.29 -14.30 5.68
N LYS A 135 -7.38 -15.43 4.96
CA LYS A 135 -6.83 -15.55 3.60
C LYS A 135 -7.96 -15.62 2.58
N LEU A 136 -7.96 -14.70 1.63
CA LEU A 136 -8.83 -14.78 0.46
C LEU A 136 -8.20 -15.73 -0.57
N THR A 137 -8.94 -16.75 -1.00
CA THR A 137 -8.42 -17.79 -1.92
C THR A 137 -8.99 -17.68 -3.32
N LYS A 138 -10.10 -16.96 -3.51
CA LYS A 138 -10.74 -16.77 -4.80
C LYS A 138 -10.27 -15.47 -5.45
N ASN A 139 -9.53 -15.57 -6.55
CA ASN A 139 -9.14 -14.43 -7.36
C ASN A 139 -10.32 -13.96 -8.22
N MET A 140 -10.95 -12.86 -7.81
CA MET A 140 -12.12 -12.32 -8.50
C MET A 140 -11.78 -11.67 -9.85
N ARG A 141 -10.52 -11.28 -10.10
CA ARG A 141 -10.09 -10.70 -11.39
C ARG A 141 -10.15 -11.73 -12.53
N LEU A 142 -10.04 -13.02 -12.22
CA LEU A 142 -10.13 -14.10 -13.22
C LEU A 142 -11.58 -14.41 -13.64
N SER A 143 -12.58 -13.83 -12.96
CA SER A 143 -14.01 -14.12 -13.20
C SER A 143 -14.66 -13.25 -14.27
N LEU A 144 -13.92 -12.31 -14.87
CA LEU A 144 -14.48 -11.23 -15.69
C LEU A 144 -14.36 -11.46 -17.22
N GLY A 145 -13.85 -12.61 -17.66
CA GLY A 145 -13.68 -12.89 -19.10
C GLY A 145 -14.73 -13.86 -19.65
N GLU A 146 -15.62 -13.39 -20.53
CA GLU A 146 -16.56 -14.21 -21.33
C GLU A 146 -15.89 -14.91 -22.55
N ASN A 147 -14.55 -14.96 -22.63
CA ASN A 147 -13.83 -15.38 -23.83
C ASN A 147 -13.00 -16.66 -23.63
N ASN A 148 -12.79 -17.38 -24.74
CA ASN A 148 -12.23 -18.74 -24.90
C ASN A 148 -10.83 -19.03 -24.30
N ASN A 149 -10.23 -18.10 -23.55
CA ASN A 149 -8.85 -18.18 -23.05
C ASN A 149 -8.72 -18.24 -21.51
N ILE A 150 -9.77 -18.68 -20.83
CA ILE A 150 -9.80 -18.82 -19.35
C ILE A 150 -8.63 -19.68 -18.83
N GLN A 151 -8.18 -20.67 -19.60
CA GLN A 151 -7.08 -21.54 -19.19
C GLN A 151 -5.72 -20.82 -19.20
N GLU A 152 -5.43 -20.02 -20.23
CA GLU A 152 -4.19 -19.22 -20.28
C GLU A 152 -4.16 -18.17 -19.17
N LEU A 153 -5.29 -17.49 -18.94
CA LEU A 153 -5.43 -16.53 -17.85
C LEU A 153 -5.22 -17.19 -16.47
N ARG A 154 -5.72 -18.40 -16.28
CA ARG A 154 -5.50 -19.19 -15.06
C ARG A 154 -4.04 -19.56 -14.90
N ASN A 155 -3.39 -20.07 -15.96
CA ASN A 155 -1.97 -20.44 -15.93
C ASN A 155 -1.09 -19.23 -15.58
N PHE A 156 -1.39 -18.06 -16.17
CA PHE A 156 -0.70 -16.81 -15.87
C PHE A 156 -0.89 -16.39 -14.41
N ALA A 157 -2.12 -16.47 -13.88
CA ALA A 157 -2.39 -16.13 -12.49
C ALA A 157 -1.71 -17.09 -11.50
N GLU A 158 -1.67 -18.38 -11.80
CA GLU A 158 -0.94 -19.38 -11.01
C GLU A 158 0.58 -19.14 -11.05
N TRP A 159 1.12 -18.78 -12.21
CA TRP A 159 2.53 -18.39 -12.35
C TRP A 159 2.85 -17.14 -11.52
N LEU A 160 2.02 -16.09 -11.57
CA LEU A 160 2.17 -14.90 -10.73
C LEU A 160 2.15 -15.23 -9.23
N LEU A 161 1.23 -16.12 -8.79
CA LEU A 161 1.19 -16.55 -7.40
C LEU A 161 2.47 -17.25 -6.97
N LYS A 162 3.04 -18.12 -7.83
CA LYS A 162 4.32 -18.78 -7.55
C LYS A 162 5.46 -17.77 -7.41
N ILE A 163 5.48 -16.70 -8.20
CA ILE A 163 6.48 -15.63 -8.06
C ILE A 163 6.30 -14.92 -6.73
N CYS A 164 5.08 -14.49 -6.41
CA CYS A 164 4.78 -13.76 -5.18
C CYS A 164 5.04 -14.59 -3.91
N ASP A 165 4.88 -15.91 -3.99
CA ASP A 165 5.15 -16.83 -2.88
C ASP A 165 6.64 -17.26 -2.82
N GLY A 166 7.48 -16.79 -3.74
CA GLY A 166 8.91 -17.13 -3.81
C GLY A 166 9.18 -18.57 -4.27
N LEU A 167 8.22 -19.20 -4.95
CA LEU A 167 8.27 -20.59 -5.41
C LEU A 167 8.65 -20.73 -6.90
N ALA A 168 8.81 -19.61 -7.61
CA ALA A 168 9.09 -19.58 -9.05
C ALA A 168 10.59 -19.62 -9.40
N GLY A 169 11.48 -19.78 -8.42
CA GLY A 169 12.93 -19.88 -8.61
C GLY A 169 13.48 -21.27 -8.32
N ASP A 170 14.55 -21.64 -9.02
CA ASP A 170 15.16 -22.98 -8.95
C ASP A 170 16.30 -23.11 -7.93
N THR A 171 16.58 -22.05 -7.15
CA THR A 171 17.78 -21.94 -6.32
C THR A 171 17.47 -21.61 -4.86
N THR A 172 18.13 -22.32 -3.93
CA THR A 172 18.02 -22.15 -2.47
C THR A 172 19.08 -21.21 -1.87
N ASP A 173 19.88 -20.55 -2.70
CA ASP A 173 21.01 -19.70 -2.31
C ASP A 173 20.62 -18.24 -1.99
N GLY A 174 19.32 -17.92 -2.04
CA GLY A 174 18.79 -16.59 -1.75
C GLY A 174 18.66 -15.70 -2.99
N GLU A 175 19.15 -16.15 -4.15
CA GLU A 175 18.81 -15.58 -5.44
C GLU A 175 17.76 -16.48 -6.10
N SER A 176 16.88 -15.91 -6.91
CA SER A 176 15.86 -16.68 -7.63
C SER A 176 15.76 -16.15 -9.04
N ILE A 177 16.00 -17.03 -10.01
CA ILE A 177 15.83 -16.71 -11.42
C ILE A 177 14.38 -17.00 -11.79
N VAL A 178 13.67 -15.97 -12.24
CA VAL A 178 12.30 -16.08 -12.73
C VAL A 178 12.30 -15.92 -14.24
N TYR A 179 11.83 -16.95 -14.95
CA TYR A 179 11.66 -16.88 -16.40
C TYR A 179 10.34 -16.18 -16.75
N ILE A 180 10.44 -15.03 -17.40
CA ILE A 180 9.28 -14.29 -17.92
C ILE A 180 8.87 -14.93 -19.27
N PRO A 181 7.57 -15.27 -19.46
CA PRO A 181 7.07 -15.79 -20.72
C PRO A 181 7.39 -14.90 -21.92
N SER A 182 7.80 -15.50 -23.05
CA SER A 182 8.26 -14.76 -24.23
C SER A 182 7.16 -13.96 -24.94
N ASP A 183 5.90 -14.32 -24.72
CA ASP A 183 4.70 -13.64 -25.23
C ASP A 183 4.42 -12.30 -24.54
N ILE A 184 5.00 -12.05 -23.35
CA ILE A 184 4.86 -10.78 -22.62
C ILE A 184 6.19 -9.99 -22.53
N LEU A 185 7.19 -10.38 -23.32
CA LEU A 185 8.51 -9.74 -23.34
C LEU A 185 8.71 -8.90 -24.61
N VAL A 186 9.07 -7.63 -24.43
CA VAL A 186 9.65 -6.81 -25.51
C VAL A 186 11.14 -7.11 -25.60
N LYS A 187 11.62 -7.41 -26.81
CA LYS A 187 13.03 -7.73 -27.04
C LYS A 187 13.89 -6.48 -26.87
N ASN A 188 15.05 -6.63 -26.24
CA ASN A 188 16.00 -5.54 -26.10
C ASN A 188 16.57 -5.15 -27.48
N SER A 189 16.38 -3.89 -27.85
CA SER A 189 16.77 -3.26 -29.11
C SER A 189 17.07 -1.79 -28.83
N ASP A 190 17.77 -1.11 -29.75
CA ASP A 190 18.01 0.34 -29.63
C ASP A 190 16.71 1.16 -29.65
N THR A 191 15.62 0.56 -30.14
CA THR A 191 14.26 1.12 -30.21
C THR A 191 13.32 0.55 -29.15
N ALA A 192 13.81 -0.22 -28.18
CA ALA A 192 12.94 -1.01 -27.29
C ALA A 192 11.91 -0.16 -26.52
N LEU A 193 12.26 1.07 -26.17
CA LEU A 193 11.33 2.01 -25.52
C LEU A 193 10.23 2.47 -26.47
N ASP A 194 10.56 2.75 -27.73
CA ASP A 194 9.60 3.11 -28.77
C ASP A 194 8.70 1.90 -29.08
N ASP A 195 9.30 0.72 -29.25
CA ASP A 195 8.58 -0.55 -29.47
C ASP A 195 7.63 -0.87 -28.29
N PHE A 196 8.03 -0.56 -27.05
CA PHE A 196 7.20 -0.75 -25.86
C PHE A 196 6.06 0.27 -25.76
N ILE A 197 6.31 1.55 -26.08
CA ILE A 197 5.25 2.56 -26.14
C ILE A 197 4.23 2.18 -27.22
N ASP A 198 4.67 1.79 -28.41
CA ASP A 198 3.77 1.37 -29.50
C ASP A 198 3.01 0.08 -29.14
N PHE A 199 3.63 -0.83 -28.40
CA PHE A 199 2.98 -2.04 -27.90
C PHE A 199 1.82 -1.73 -26.95
N VAL A 200 2.01 -0.81 -25.99
CA VAL A 200 0.97 -0.45 -25.00
C VAL A 200 -0.06 0.52 -25.60
N CYS A 201 0.42 1.49 -26.36
CA CYS A 201 -0.32 2.60 -26.93
C CYS A 201 -0.15 2.65 -28.46
N PRO A 202 -0.74 1.71 -29.21
CA PRO A 202 -0.61 1.67 -30.67
C PRO A 202 -1.36 2.81 -31.37
N ASP A 203 -0.70 3.46 -32.34
CA ASP A 203 -1.30 4.51 -33.17
C ASP A 203 -1.86 5.70 -32.34
N ILE A 204 -1.09 6.19 -31.36
CA ILE A 204 -1.49 7.29 -30.46
C ILE A 204 -2.12 8.46 -31.23
N LEU A 205 -1.47 8.91 -32.30
CA LEU A 205 -1.91 10.06 -33.11
C LEU A 205 -3.29 9.85 -33.73
N SER A 206 -3.58 8.64 -34.20
CA SER A 206 -4.87 8.29 -34.82
C SER A 206 -5.99 8.18 -33.79
N ASN A 207 -5.65 7.96 -32.52
CA ASN A 207 -6.59 7.71 -31.44
C ASN A 207 -6.74 8.86 -30.44
N LEU A 208 -6.16 10.04 -30.71
CA LEU A 208 -6.22 11.20 -29.80
C LEU A 208 -7.65 11.67 -29.49
N SER A 209 -8.56 11.52 -30.45
CA SER A 209 -9.97 11.89 -30.30
C SER A 209 -10.84 10.78 -29.69
N ALA A 210 -10.29 9.58 -29.48
CA ALA A 210 -11.03 8.45 -28.95
C ALA A 210 -11.09 8.51 -27.42
N GLU A 211 -12.27 8.82 -26.89
CA GLU A 211 -12.51 9.07 -25.46
C GLU A 211 -12.08 7.92 -24.52
N ASN A 212 -12.11 6.68 -25.02
CA ASN A 212 -11.77 5.50 -24.22
C ASN A 212 -10.37 4.94 -24.47
N TYR A 213 -9.62 5.50 -25.43
CA TYR A 213 -8.34 4.92 -25.84
C TYR A 213 -7.33 4.87 -24.70
N PHE A 214 -7.20 5.94 -23.91
CA PHE A 214 -6.25 6.00 -22.80
C PHE A 214 -6.77 5.36 -21.50
N LYS A 215 -8.04 4.98 -21.40
CA LYS A 215 -8.64 4.54 -20.12
C LYS A 215 -8.15 3.17 -19.65
N ASP A 216 -7.77 2.30 -20.58
CA ASP A 216 -7.39 0.90 -20.29
C ASP A 216 -5.88 0.65 -20.44
N ARG A 217 -5.06 1.71 -20.46
CA ARG A 217 -3.62 1.63 -20.76
C ARG A 217 -2.82 2.38 -19.71
N GLU A 218 -1.78 1.74 -19.21
CA GLU A 218 -0.86 2.33 -18.24
C GLU A 218 0.56 1.78 -18.45
N ILE A 219 1.56 2.67 -18.38
CA ILE A 219 2.97 2.30 -18.39
C ILE A 219 3.52 2.55 -16.98
N LEU A 220 3.99 1.48 -16.35
CA LEU A 220 4.65 1.53 -15.05
C LEU A 220 6.16 1.45 -15.26
N ALA A 221 6.91 2.30 -14.55
CA ALA A 221 8.36 2.32 -14.60
C ALA A 221 8.96 2.19 -13.18
N PRO A 222 10.18 1.64 -13.04
CA PRO A 222 10.76 1.35 -11.73
C PRO A 222 11.17 2.59 -10.94
N THR A 223 11.44 3.72 -11.61
CA THR A 223 11.86 4.97 -10.98
C THR A 223 11.11 6.16 -11.57
N LEU A 224 11.03 7.25 -10.80
CA LEU A 224 10.43 8.50 -11.25
C LEU A 224 11.17 9.10 -12.45
N ASP A 225 12.48 8.92 -12.53
CA ASP A 225 13.28 9.36 -13.67
C ASP A 225 12.85 8.64 -14.94
N CYS A 226 12.70 7.31 -14.89
CA CYS A 226 12.19 6.54 -16.03
C CYS A 226 10.74 6.92 -16.40
N VAL A 227 9.88 7.19 -15.40
CA VAL A 227 8.52 7.71 -15.66
C VAL A 227 8.60 9.05 -16.40
N THR A 228 9.51 9.93 -15.98
CA THR A 228 9.70 11.24 -16.59
C THR A 228 10.19 11.11 -18.03
N ASP A 229 11.14 10.22 -18.30
CA ASP A 229 11.66 9.95 -19.64
C ASP A 229 10.55 9.44 -20.58
N VAL A 230 9.76 8.46 -20.13
CA VAL A 230 8.63 7.92 -20.90
C VAL A 230 7.57 8.99 -21.16
N ASN A 231 7.21 9.78 -20.14
CA ASN A 231 6.22 10.85 -20.28
C ASN A 231 6.69 11.95 -21.25
N ASN A 232 7.96 12.37 -21.15
CA ASN A 232 8.53 13.35 -22.06
C ASN A 232 8.56 12.84 -23.50
N LYS A 233 8.94 11.57 -23.69
CA LYS A 233 8.95 10.91 -25.00
C LYS A 233 7.56 10.85 -25.61
N MET A 234 6.55 10.40 -24.86
CA MET A 234 5.15 10.37 -25.34
C MET A 234 4.64 11.78 -25.67
N THR A 235 4.90 12.76 -24.80
CA THR A 235 4.43 14.14 -25.00
C THR A 235 5.08 14.80 -26.20
N ALA A 236 6.36 14.53 -26.49
CA ALA A 236 7.05 15.04 -27.67
C ALA A 236 6.44 14.52 -29.00
N GLY A 237 5.77 13.37 -28.97
CA GLY A 237 5.08 12.80 -30.13
C GLY A 237 3.68 13.36 -30.36
N LEU A 238 3.13 14.14 -29.42
CA LEU A 238 1.77 14.68 -29.52
C LEU A 238 1.76 16.03 -30.23
N PRO A 239 0.74 16.31 -31.08
CA PRO A 239 0.56 17.64 -31.67
C PRO A 239 0.21 18.65 -30.57
N GLY A 240 0.93 19.78 -30.57
CA GLY A 240 0.71 20.91 -29.66
C GLY A 240 -0.36 21.87 -30.15
#